data_AF-A0A941PAF3-F1
#
_entry.id   AF-A0A941PAF3-F1
#
_cell.length_a   1.000
_cell.length_b   1.000
_cell.length_c   1.000
_cell.angle_alpha   90.00
_cell.angle_beta   90.00
_cell.angle_gamma   90.00
#
_symmetry.space_group_name_H-M   'P 1'
#
loop_
_entity.id
_entity.type
_entity.pdbx_description
1 polymer ?
#
loop_
_entity_poly.entity_id
_entity_poly.type
_entity_poly.pdbx_seq_one_letter_code
_entity_poly.pdbx_strand_id
1 'polypeptide(L)'
;MPRITSKDKANKVDFNIARKAMKTYIGIDIGKYELEIYYQKHRFSLKNTKSGIEKFIQYLEKLNPHPVVVFEATGGYERPLKT
;
A
#
# COMPACT_ATOMS: atom_id res chain seq x y z
N MET A 1 37.97 12.41 23.84
CA MET A 1 36.66 12.50 23.17
C MET A 1 36.83 12.07 21.72
N PRO A 2 36.08 11.08 21.20
CA PRO A 2 36.24 10.64 19.82
C PRO A 2 35.65 11.69 18.86
N ARG A 3 36.47 12.13 17.90
CA ARG A 3 36.08 13.09 16.86
C ARG A 3 35.37 12.34 15.75
N ILE A 4 34.05 12.51 15.65
CA ILE A 4 33.23 11.96 14.56
C ILE A 4 33.72 12.56 13.24
N THR A 5 34.14 11.70 12.31
CA THR A 5 34.68 12.13 11.02
C THR A 5 33.55 12.38 10.02
N SER A 6 33.82 13.17 8.98
CA SER A 6 32.83 13.50 7.94
C SER A 6 32.23 12.28 7.23
N LYS A 7 32.97 11.16 7.15
CA LYS A 7 32.50 9.87 6.62
C LYS A 7 31.41 9.23 7.49
N ASP A 8 31.49 9.37 8.81
CA ASP A 8 30.49 8.84 9.75
C ASP A 8 29.15 9.59 9.66
N LYS A 9 29.20 10.87 9.28
CA LYS A 9 28.00 11.67 8.99
C LYS A 9 27.36 11.28 7.67
N ALA A 10 28.13 11.05 6.61
CA ALA A 10 27.62 10.60 5.31
C ALA A 10 26.88 9.26 5.46
N ASN A 11 27.50 8.27 6.10
CA ASN A 11 26.89 6.94 6.33
C ASN A 11 25.58 7.01 7.15
N LYS A 12 25.49 7.90 8.15
CA LYS A 12 24.26 8.13 8.92
C LYS A 12 23.17 8.80 8.09
N VAL A 13 23.53 9.71 7.19
CA VAL A 13 22.59 10.39 6.29
C VAL A 13 22.06 9.41 5.25
N ASP A 14 22.91 8.59 4.65
CA ASP A 14 22.52 7.57 3.65
C ASP A 14 21.60 6.51 4.26
N PHE A 15 21.90 6.05 5.48
CA PHE A 15 21.04 5.11 6.21
C PHE A 15 19.67 5.72 6.58
N ASN A 16 19.65 7.01 6.94
CA ASN A 16 18.39 7.72 7.21
C ASN A 16 17.60 7.99 5.93
N ILE A 17 18.25 8.24 4.78
CA ILE A 17 17.60 8.38 3.47
C ILE A 17 17.02 7.05 2.99
N ALA A 18 17.75 5.95 3.16
CA ALA A 18 17.26 4.60 2.83
C ALA A 18 16.04 4.21 3.70
N ARG A 19 16.03 4.59 4.99
CA ARG A 19 14.83 4.46 5.85
C ARG A 19 13.71 5.42 5.46
N LYS A 20 14.02 6.56 4.83
CA LYS A 20 13.07 7.64 4.50
C LYS A 20 12.11 7.31 3.36
N ALA A 21 12.27 6.20 2.62
CA ALA A 21 11.28 5.87 1.58
C ALA A 21 11.22 4.38 1.20
N MET A 22 11.09 3.46 2.16
CA MET A 22 10.49 2.18 1.80
C MET A 22 9.03 2.45 1.46
N LYS A 23 8.70 2.42 0.16
CA LYS A 23 7.33 2.61 -0.32
C LYS A 23 6.44 1.55 0.32
N THR A 24 5.34 1.99 0.91
CA THR A 24 4.29 1.10 1.38
C THR A 24 3.48 0.63 0.18
N TYR A 25 3.25 -0.68 0.07
CA TYR A 25 2.39 -1.26 -0.96
C TYR A 25 1.14 -1.87 -0.33
N ILE A 26 -0.01 -1.62 -0.95
CA ILE A 26 -1.30 -2.21 -0.60
C ILE A 26 -1.85 -2.90 -1.85
N GLY A 27 -2.05 -4.21 -1.77
CA GLY A 27 -2.73 -4.99 -2.82
C GLY A 27 -4.23 -5.02 -2.56
N ILE A 28 -5.03 -4.87 -3.61
CA ILE A 28 -6.49 -4.95 -3.55
C ILE A 28 -6.96 -5.93 -4.61
N ASP A 29 -7.52 -7.05 -4.16
CA ASP A 29 -8.28 -7.95 -5.02
C ASP A 29 -9.72 -7.40 -5.13
N ILE A 30 -10.14 -7.12 -6.36
CA ILE A 30 -11.45 -6.55 -6.66
C ILE A 30 -12.47 -7.68 -6.84
N GLY A 31 -13.35 -7.85 -5.86
CA GLY A 31 -14.56 -8.65 -5.97
C GLY A 31 -15.81 -7.82 -6.33
N LYS A 32 -16.88 -8.50 -6.74
CA LYS A 32 -18.16 -7.85 -7.11
C LYS A 32 -18.82 -7.11 -5.93
N TYR A 33 -18.76 -7.70 -4.74
CA TYR A 33 -19.45 -7.17 -3.54
C TYR A 33 -18.48 -6.65 -2.48
N GLU A 34 -17.23 -7.09 -2.52
CA GLU A 34 -16.21 -6.77 -1.52
C GLU A 34 -14.86 -6.55 -2.21
N LEU A 35 -14.02 -5.73 -1.58
CA LEU A 35 -12.62 -5.53 -1.93
C LEU A 35 -11.79 -6.20 -0.84
N GLU A 36 -10.94 -7.15 -1.22
CA GLU A 36 -9.99 -7.76 -0.29
C GLU A 36 -8.68 -6.98 -0.31
N ILE A 37 -8.27 -6.50 0.86
CA ILE A 37 -7.10 -5.64 1.00
C ILE A 37 -6.00 -6.42 1.71
N TYR A 38 -4.82 -6.40 1.11
CA TYR A 38 -3.61 -6.98 1.63
C TYR A 38 -2.57 -5.89 1.83
N TYR A 39 -2.12 -5.75 3.08
CA TYR A 39 -1.14 -4.76 3.47
C TYR A 39 -0.13 -5.39 4.42
N GLN A 40 1.10 -5.57 3.97
CA GLN A 40 2.15 -6.30 4.68
C GLN A 40 1.69 -7.70 5.13
N LYS A 41 1.29 -7.85 6.40
CA LYS A 41 0.76 -9.08 7.02
C LYS A 41 -0.69 -8.95 7.50
N HIS A 42 -1.33 -7.83 7.19
CA HIS A 42 -2.72 -7.56 7.50
C HIS A 42 -3.58 -7.85 6.28
N ARG A 43 -4.70 -8.54 6.51
CA ARG A 43 -5.75 -8.77 5.52
C ARG A 43 -7.07 -8.35 6.11
N PHE A 44 -7.84 -7.58 5.36
CA PHE A 44 -9.21 -7.20 5.72
C PHE A 44 -10.02 -6.97 4.45
N SER A 45 -11.35 -7.01 4.56
CA SER A 45 -12.23 -6.68 3.46
C SER A 45 -13.07 -5.44 3.76
N LEU A 46 -13.53 -4.78 2.70
CA LEU A 46 -14.56 -3.76 2.78
C LEU A 46 -15.56 -3.91 1.65
N LYS A 47 -16.77 -3.41 1.85
CA LYS A 47 -17.82 -3.49 0.81
C LYS A 47 -17.42 -2.69 -0.41
N ASN A 48 -17.59 -3.29 -1.60
CA ASN A 48 -17.41 -2.63 -2.89
C ASN A 48 -18.63 -1.72 -3.19
N THR A 49 -18.79 -0.70 -2.35
CA THR A 49 -19.79 0.35 -2.50
C THR A 49 -19.09 1.71 -2.49
N LYS A 50 -19.74 2.73 -3.06
CA LYS A 50 -19.21 4.11 -3.05
C LYS A 50 -18.79 4.56 -1.64
N SER A 51 -19.66 4.34 -0.64
CA SER A 51 -19.38 4.72 0.75
C SER A 51 -18.26 3.89 1.40
N GLY A 52 -18.08 2.63 0.99
CA GLY A 52 -16.96 1.80 1.44
C GLY A 52 -15.62 2.31 0.89
N ILE A 53 -15.61 2.66 -0.39
CA ILE A 53 -14.43 3.20 -1.09
C ILE A 53 -14.05 4.58 -0.52
N GLU A 54 -15.02 5.48 -0.29
CA GLU A 54 -14.75 6.81 0.30
C GLU A 54 -14.11 6.70 1.69
N LYS A 55 -14.63 5.82 2.55
CA LYS A 55 -14.03 5.56 3.88
C LYS A 55 -12.61 5.02 3.77
N PHE A 56 -12.35 4.19 2.76
CA PHE A 56 -11.02 3.65 2.53
C PHE A 56 -10.05 4.71 2.05
N ILE A 57 -10.45 5.59 1.13
CA ILE A 57 -9.65 6.75 0.71
C ILE A 57 -9.28 7.61 1.92
N GLN A 58 -10.25 7.95 2.77
CA GLN A 58 -10.00 8.70 4.00
C GLN A 58 -9.04 7.99 4.98
N TYR A 59 -9.02 6.66 4.99
CA TYR A 59 -8.03 5.89 5.74
C TYR A 59 -6.64 6.00 5.13
N LEU A 60 -6.52 5.87 3.80
CA LEU A 60 -5.24 5.97 3.08
C LEU A 60 -4.60 7.36 3.19
N GLU A 61 -5.39 8.43 3.17
CA GLU A 61 -4.93 9.81 3.35
C GLU A 61 -4.25 10.05 4.71
N LYS A 62 -4.55 9.22 5.72
CA LYS A 62 -3.94 9.29 7.05
C LYS A 62 -2.60 8.56 7.13
N LEU A 63 -2.21 7.82 6.09
CA LEU A 63 -0.97 7.05 6.08
C LEU A 63 0.19 7.91 5.55
N ASN A 64 1.32 7.88 6.26
CA ASN A 64 2.56 8.53 5.85
C ASN A 64 3.75 7.56 6.00
N PRO A 65 4.54 7.29 4.95
CA PRO A 65 4.39 7.79 3.57
C PRO A 65 3.10 7.30 2.91
N HIS A 66 2.61 8.07 1.93
CA HIS A 66 1.45 7.68 1.13
C HIS A 66 1.72 6.33 0.45
N PRO A 67 0.81 5.35 0.59
CA PRO A 67 1.01 4.03 0.02
C PRO A 67 0.79 4.04 -1.50
N VAL A 68 1.47 3.12 -2.18
CA VAL A 68 1.15 2.72 -3.56
C VAL A 68 0.07 1.63 -3.47
N VAL A 69 -1.08 1.88 -4.07
CA VAL A 69 -2.19 0.93 -4.11
C VAL A 69 -2.19 0.23 -5.47
N VAL A 70 -2.18 -1.11 -5.44
CA VAL A 70 -2.20 -1.98 -6.63
C VAL A 70 -3.53 -2.71 -6.66
N PHE A 71 -4.23 -2.61 -7.79
CA PHE A 71 -5.50 -3.27 -8.00
C PHE A 71 -5.30 -4.52 -8.85
N GLU A 72 -5.67 -5.68 -8.30
CA GLU A 72 -5.77 -6.93 -9.03
C GLU A 72 -7.22 -7.07 -9.52
N ALA A 73 -7.40 -6.94 -10.83
CA ALA A 73 -8.68 -7.23 -11.45
C ALA A 73 -8.88 -8.75 -11.40
N THR A 74 -9.83 -9.23 -10.61
CA THR A 74 -10.23 -10.63 -10.72
C THR A 74 -11.02 -10.85 -12.00
N GLY A 75 -10.88 -12.05 -12.55
CA GLY A 75 -11.63 -12.51 -13.69
C GLY A 75 -13.16 -12.49 -13.49
N GLY A 76 -13.74 -12.09 -12.35
CA GLY A 76 -15.19 -12.14 -12.10
C GLY A 76 -16.11 -11.37 -13.07
N TYR A 77 -15.58 -10.59 -14.01
CA TYR A 77 -16.31 -10.00 -15.15
C TYR A 77 -16.20 -10.79 -16.46
N GLU A 78 -15.49 -11.93 -16.46
CA GLU A 78 -15.41 -12.82 -17.59
C GLU A 78 -16.79 -13.41 -17.87
N ARG A 79 -17.27 -13.16 -19.08
CA ARG A 79 -18.53 -13.73 -19.53
C ARG A 79 -18.24 -15.18 -19.88
N PRO A 80 -19.11 -16.13 -19.50
CA PRO A 80 -19.00 -17.48 -20.01
C PRO A 80 -18.92 -17.42 -21.54
N LEU A 81 -17.96 -18.16 -22.12
CA LEU A 81 -17.92 -18.40 -23.56
C LEU A 81 -19.26 -19.03 -23.93
N LYS A 82 -20.06 -18.32 -24.73
CA LYS A 82 -21.29 -18.89 -25.30
C LYS A 82 -20.86 -19.93 -26.31
N THR A 83 -21.02 -21.20 -25.97
CA THR A 83 -21.07 -22.34 -26.91
C THR A 83 -22.36 -22.34 -27.70
#